data_AF-A0A843SL85-F1
#
_entry.id   AF-A0A843SL85-F1
#
_cell.length_a   1.000
_cell.length_b   1.000
_cell.length_c   1.000
_cell.angle_alpha   90.00
_cell.angle_beta   90.00
_cell.angle_gamma   90.00
#
_symmetry.space_group_name_H-M   'P 1'
#
loop_
_entity.id
_entity.type
_entity.pdbx_description
1 polymer ?
#
loop_
_entity_poly.entity_id
_entity_poly.type
_entity_poly.pdbx_seq_one_letter_code
_entity_poly.pdbx_strand_id
1 'polypeptide(L)'
;MAPDPPKYRPVERFWPYAGLSEQPTDEELAALDPDLQEALFGTPPRPFSITLVFPRLDTPEFERALELARASAEFRETGSAAAHRYRARFWPSDATRLRDLFEIVGPAGATEVLIDDRPVPYARELWLPLVWFLLPRG
;
A
#
# COMPACT_ATOMS: atom_id res chain seq x y z
N MET A 1 16.96 -37.30 -18.66
CA MET A 1 18.40 -37.00 -18.79
C MET A 1 18.50 -35.52 -19.12
N ALA A 2 18.88 -34.67 -18.16
CA ALA A 2 19.04 -33.24 -18.42
C ALA A 2 20.24 -33.04 -19.36
N PRO A 3 20.15 -32.16 -20.37
CA PRO A 3 21.27 -31.90 -21.27
C PRO A 3 22.45 -31.33 -20.47
N ASP A 4 23.64 -31.83 -20.78
CA ASP A 4 24.91 -31.35 -20.21
C ASP A 4 25.06 -29.85 -20.51
N PRO A 5 25.45 -29.00 -19.54
CA PRO A 5 25.62 -27.59 -19.80
C PRO A 5 26.73 -27.35 -20.85
N PRO A 6 26.58 -26.34 -21.73
CA PRO A 6 27.52 -26.10 -22.81
C PRO A 6 28.93 -25.80 -22.27
N LYS A 7 29.93 -26.53 -22.78
CA LYS A 7 31.36 -26.45 -22.39
C LYS A 7 32.03 -25.11 -22.68
N TYR A 8 31.41 -24.25 -23.48
CA TYR A 8 32.00 -22.97 -23.89
C TYR A 8 30.94 -21.87 -23.76
N ARG A 9 31.15 -20.96 -22.82
CA ARG A 9 30.40 -19.71 -22.71
C ARG A 9 31.26 -18.61 -23.34
N PRO A 10 30.80 -17.94 -24.40
CA PRO A 10 31.49 -16.78 -24.95
C PRO A 10 31.70 -15.75 -23.83
N VAL A 11 32.91 -15.21 -23.72
CA VAL A 11 33.22 -14.17 -22.73
C VAL A 11 32.58 -12.88 -23.21
N GLU A 12 31.31 -12.63 -22.83
CA GLU A 12 30.60 -11.38 -23.12
C GLU A 12 31.05 -10.27 -22.15
N ARG A 13 32.36 -10.08 -21.98
CA ARG A 13 32.87 -8.93 -21.24
C ARG A 13 32.96 -7.75 -22.21
N PHE A 14 31.92 -6.91 -22.19
CA PHE A 14 31.82 -5.73 -23.05
C PHE A 14 32.99 -4.76 -22.85
N TRP A 15 33.59 -4.70 -21.64
CA TRP A 15 34.79 -3.91 -21.33
C TRP A 15 35.91 -4.77 -20.72
N PRO A 16 36.85 -5.29 -21.52
CA PRO A 16 37.83 -6.29 -21.06
C PRO A 16 38.83 -5.78 -20.00
N TYR A 17 38.97 -4.47 -19.84
CA TYR A 17 39.87 -3.83 -18.87
C TYR A 17 39.16 -3.32 -17.61
N ALA A 18 37.82 -3.28 -17.60
CA ALA A 18 37.08 -2.91 -16.42
C ALA A 18 36.93 -4.15 -15.53
N GLY A 19 37.48 -4.10 -14.32
CA GLY A 19 37.32 -5.14 -13.30
C GLY A 19 35.93 -5.15 -12.65
N LEU A 20 34.90 -4.73 -13.38
CA LEU A 20 33.54 -4.63 -12.87
C LEU A 20 32.89 -6.00 -12.81
N SER A 21 32.09 -6.23 -11.77
CA SER A 21 31.21 -7.40 -11.70
C SER A 21 30.14 -7.31 -12.79
N GLU A 22 29.75 -8.46 -13.34
CA GLU A 22 28.65 -8.54 -14.31
C GLU A 22 27.29 -8.23 -13.66
N GLN A 23 27.17 -8.46 -12.35
CA GLN A 23 25.99 -8.10 -11.58
C GLN A 23 26.28 -6.85 -10.73
N PRO A 24 25.41 -5.82 -10.79
CA PRO A 24 25.50 -4.69 -9.87
C PRO A 24 25.23 -5.17 -8.45
N THR A 25 25.86 -4.51 -7.48
CA THR A 25 25.62 -4.74 -6.06
C THR A 25 24.31 -4.10 -5.60
N ASP A 26 23.76 -4.55 -4.47
CA ASP A 26 22.54 -3.97 -3.90
C ASP A 26 22.68 -2.47 -3.58
N GLU A 27 23.88 -2.04 -3.18
CA GLU A 27 24.19 -0.65 -2.90
C GLU A 27 24.22 0.21 -4.18
N GLU A 28 24.79 -0.31 -5.26
CA GLU A 28 24.77 0.36 -6.58
C GLU A 28 23.36 0.44 -7.17
N LEU A 29 22.55 -0.61 -6.99
CA LEU A 29 21.15 -0.60 -7.39
C LEU A 29 20.33 0.41 -6.59
N ALA A 30 20.58 0.55 -5.28
CA ALA A 30 19.92 1.54 -4.44
C ALA A 30 20.32 2.99 -4.75
N ALA A 31 21.52 3.19 -5.33
CA ALA A 31 22.04 4.50 -5.74
C ALA A 31 21.59 4.95 -7.14
N LEU A 32 20.82 4.12 -7.86
CA LEU A 32 20.29 4.48 -9.17
C LEU A 32 19.38 5.70 -9.08
N ASP A 33 19.41 6.52 -10.14
CA ASP A 33 18.44 7.59 -10.32
C ASP A 33 17.02 7.00 -10.37
N PRO A 34 16.02 7.59 -9.69
CA PRO A 34 14.66 7.05 -9.63
C PRO A 34 14.00 6.84 -11.00
N ASP A 35 14.23 7.73 -11.97
CA ASP A 35 13.64 7.61 -13.31
C ASP A 35 14.31 6.47 -14.09
N LEU A 36 15.62 6.28 -13.89
CA LEU A 36 16.36 5.15 -14.46
C LEU A 36 15.93 3.82 -13.82
N GLN A 37 15.71 3.81 -12.51
CA GLN A 37 15.21 2.65 -11.78
C GLN A 37 13.83 2.23 -12.28
N GLU A 38 12.92 3.20 -12.51
CA GLU A 38 11.60 2.95 -13.09
C GLU A 38 11.70 2.40 -14.52
N ALA A 39 12.57 2.95 -15.37
CA ALA A 39 12.72 2.49 -16.73
C ALA A 39 13.30 1.06 -16.84
N LEU A 40 14.22 0.70 -15.94
CA LEU A 40 14.89 -0.61 -15.93
C LEU A 40 14.08 -1.71 -15.24
N PHE A 41 13.40 -1.38 -14.13
CA PHE A 41 12.75 -2.36 -13.25
C PHE A 41 11.24 -2.16 -13.10
N GLY A 42 10.68 -1.10 -13.69
CA GLY A 42 9.31 -0.66 -13.46
C GLY A 42 9.15 0.10 -12.15
N THR A 43 7.96 0.66 -11.92
CA THR A 43 7.63 1.25 -10.63
C THR A 43 7.66 0.13 -9.57
N PRO A 44 8.47 0.26 -8.50
CA PRO A 44 8.43 -0.73 -7.42
C PRO A 44 6.98 -0.82 -6.94
N PRO A 45 6.45 -2.02 -6.72
CA PRO A 45 5.05 -2.18 -6.34
C PRO A 45 4.82 -1.41 -5.05
N ARG A 46 4.19 -0.24 -5.14
CA ARG A 46 3.72 0.46 -3.96
C ARG A 46 2.61 -0.41 -3.38
N PRO A 47 2.63 -0.74 -2.08
CA PRO A 47 1.50 -1.41 -1.49
C PRO A 47 0.26 -0.57 -1.75
N PHE A 48 -0.81 -1.21 -2.23
CA PHE A 48 -2.08 -0.53 -2.40
C PHE A 48 -2.52 0.04 -1.05
N SER A 49 -3.25 1.15 -1.10
CA SER A 49 -3.79 1.80 0.09
C SER A 49 -5.28 1.54 0.22
N ILE A 50 -5.76 1.57 1.47
CA ILE A 50 -7.18 1.52 1.79
C ILE A 50 -7.52 2.82 2.50
N THR A 51 -8.52 3.53 2.01
CA THR A 51 -8.95 4.80 2.60
C THR A 51 -10.38 4.70 3.07
N LEU A 52 -10.62 5.03 4.34
CA LEU A 52 -11.96 5.22 4.88
C LEU A 52 -12.35 6.69 4.73
N VAL A 53 -13.52 6.94 4.14
CA VAL A 53 -14.15 8.27 4.10
C VAL A 53 -15.46 8.19 4.85
N PHE A 54 -15.62 8.97 5.91
CA PHE A 54 -16.81 8.90 6.77
C PHE A 54 -17.29 10.28 7.22
N PRO A 55 -18.59 10.45 7.50
CA PRO A 55 -19.11 11.69 8.04
C PRO A 55 -18.77 11.83 9.53
N ARG A 56 -19.10 12.99 10.10
CA ARG A 56 -19.24 13.10 11.55
C ARG A 56 -20.30 12.12 12.05
N LEU A 57 -20.04 11.44 13.17
CA LEU A 57 -21.00 10.56 13.82
C LEU A 57 -21.51 11.20 15.11
N ASP A 58 -22.80 11.01 15.40
CA ASP A 58 -23.44 11.44 16.63
C ASP A 58 -23.46 10.29 17.66
N THR A 59 -22.27 9.73 17.95
CA THR A 59 -22.08 8.63 18.91
C THR A 59 -20.93 8.94 19.87
N PRO A 60 -20.94 8.41 21.10
CA PRO A 60 -19.86 8.64 22.06
C PRO A 60 -18.52 8.04 21.61
N GLU A 61 -18.54 7.01 20.77
CA GLU A 61 -17.35 6.37 20.20
C GLU A 61 -16.66 7.24 19.12
N PHE A 62 -17.28 8.34 18.69
CA PHE A 62 -16.75 9.14 17.59
C PHE A 62 -15.41 9.81 17.90
N GLU A 63 -15.20 10.27 19.14
CA GLU A 63 -13.91 10.82 19.56
C GLU A 63 -12.80 9.75 19.44
N ARG A 64 -13.10 8.50 19.81
CA ARG A 64 -12.18 7.37 19.63
C ARG A 64 -11.92 7.08 18.16
N ALA A 65 -12.93 7.18 17.29
CA ALA A 65 -12.73 7.06 15.85
C ALA A 65 -11.78 8.14 15.30
N LEU A 66 -11.89 9.39 15.78
CA LEU A 66 -10.99 10.46 15.38
C LEU A 66 -9.54 10.23 15.85
N GLU A 67 -9.35 9.71 17.06
CA GLU A 67 -8.01 9.31 17.54
C GLU A 67 -7.38 8.26 16.63
N LEU A 68 -8.12 7.21 16.30
CA LEU A 68 -7.66 6.14 15.40
C LEU A 68 -7.38 6.68 13.99
N ALA A 69 -8.24 7.55 13.47
CA ALA A 69 -8.09 8.14 12.15
C ALA A 69 -6.86 9.06 12.06
N ARG A 70 -6.59 9.87 13.09
CA ARG A 70 -5.39 10.73 13.16
C ARG A 70 -4.08 9.93 13.26
N ALA A 71 -4.13 8.70 13.76
CA ALA A 71 -3.00 7.79 13.83
C ALA A 71 -2.77 6.97 12.54
N SER A 72 -3.56 7.21 11.50
CA SER A 72 -3.41 6.57 10.18
C SER A 72 -2.23 7.17 9.40
N ALA A 73 -1.87 6.55 8.26
CA ALA A 73 -0.76 7.02 7.44
C ALA A 73 -1.01 8.42 6.85
N GLU A 74 -2.27 8.74 6.59
CA GLU A 74 -2.68 10.07 6.15
C GLU A 74 -4.10 10.38 6.64
N PHE A 75 -4.27 11.52 7.30
CA PHE A 75 -5.56 12.00 7.76
C PHE A 75 -5.88 13.37 7.18
N ARG A 76 -7.09 13.54 6.63
CA ARG A 76 -7.60 14.82 6.11
C ARG A 76 -9.05 15.03 6.48
N GLU A 77 -9.40 16.29 6.65
CA GLU A 77 -10.78 16.75 6.81
C GLU A 77 -11.13 17.60 5.60
N THR A 78 -12.25 17.31 4.94
CA THR A 78 -12.70 18.01 3.74
C THR A 78 -14.16 18.43 3.86
N GLY A 79 -14.54 19.51 3.18
CA GLY A 79 -15.91 20.01 3.16
C GLY A 79 -16.34 20.75 4.44
N SER A 80 -17.56 21.28 4.42
CA SER A 80 -18.17 22.03 5.52
C SER A 80 -19.58 21.54 5.83
N ALA A 81 -19.99 21.68 7.09
CA ALA A 81 -21.32 21.29 7.59
C ALA A 81 -21.72 19.85 7.15
N ALA A 82 -22.82 19.69 6.42
CA ALA A 82 -23.34 18.38 5.99
C ALA A 82 -22.41 17.64 4.99
N ALA A 83 -21.57 18.39 4.26
CA ALA A 83 -20.59 17.84 3.34
C ALA A 83 -19.25 17.51 4.01
N HIS A 84 -19.12 17.71 5.32
CA HIS A 84 -17.88 17.44 6.02
C HIS A 84 -17.55 15.93 6.01
N ARG A 85 -16.32 15.59 5.65
CA ARG A 85 -15.83 14.22 5.55
C ARG A 85 -14.44 14.11 6.18
N TYR A 86 -14.28 13.05 6.96
CA TYR A 86 -13.01 12.59 7.48
C TYR A 86 -12.47 11.53 6.54
N ARG A 87 -11.19 11.66 6.17
CA ARG A 87 -10.47 10.73 5.30
C ARG A 87 -9.26 10.20 6.05
N ALA A 88 -9.16 8.87 6.17
CA ALA A 88 -8.05 8.20 6.82
C ALA A 88 -7.49 7.09 5.92
N ARG A 89 -6.21 7.16 5.57
CA ARG A 89 -5.52 6.19 4.70
C ARG A 89 -4.68 5.22 5.52
N PHE A 90 -4.78 3.94 5.16
CA PHE A 90 -4.07 2.83 5.76
C PHE A 90 -3.31 2.04 4.69
N TRP A 91 -2.17 1.48 5.08
CA TRP A 91 -1.48 0.46 4.30
C TRP A 91 -1.92 -0.94 4.74
N PRO A 92 -1.63 -2.00 3.97
CA PRO A 92 -1.97 -3.37 4.35
C PRO A 92 -1.31 -3.78 5.68
N SER A 93 -0.15 -3.20 6.02
CA SER A 93 0.51 -3.37 7.31
C SER A 93 -0.27 -2.80 8.50
N ASP A 94 -1.21 -1.89 8.25
CA ASP A 94 -2.04 -1.25 9.28
C ASP A 94 -3.39 -1.95 9.49
N ALA A 95 -3.55 -3.19 9.00
CA ALA A 95 -4.83 -3.92 8.97
C ALA A 95 -5.59 -3.92 10.32
N THR A 96 -4.88 -4.02 11.46
CA THR A 96 -5.51 -3.96 12.78
C THR A 96 -6.13 -2.59 13.04
N ARG A 97 -5.39 -1.51 12.83
CA ARG A 97 -5.89 -0.14 13.05
C ARG A 97 -7.02 0.22 12.10
N LEU A 98 -6.92 -0.24 10.84
CA LEU A 98 -7.99 -0.11 9.86
C LEU A 98 -9.28 -0.79 10.37
N ARG A 99 -9.17 -2.02 10.90
CA ARG A 99 -10.32 -2.74 11.46
C ARG A 99 -10.93 -2.00 12.64
N ASP A 100 -10.11 -1.60 13.61
CA ASP A 100 -10.58 -0.90 14.82
C ASP A 100 -11.37 0.36 14.46
N LEU A 101 -10.90 1.14 13.48
CA LEU A 101 -11.63 2.30 13.00
C LEU A 101 -12.92 1.90 12.26
N PHE A 102 -12.84 0.91 11.37
CA PHE A 102 -13.99 0.46 10.58
C PHE A 102 -15.11 -0.13 11.44
N GLU A 103 -14.81 -0.74 12.58
CA GLU A 103 -15.83 -1.23 13.53
C GLU A 103 -16.69 -0.07 14.09
N ILE A 104 -16.11 1.13 14.24
CA ILE A 104 -16.83 2.32 14.72
C ILE A 104 -17.55 3.04 13.57
N VAL A 105 -16.86 3.30 12.45
CA VAL A 105 -17.39 4.15 11.37
C VAL A 105 -18.15 3.38 10.30
N GLY A 106 -17.91 2.07 10.19
CA GLY A 106 -18.51 1.17 9.21
C GLY A 106 -20.04 1.17 9.23
N PRO A 107 -20.73 1.14 10.39
CA PRO A 107 -22.19 1.15 10.45
C PRO A 107 -22.86 2.38 9.82
N ALA A 108 -22.16 3.50 9.70
CA ALA A 108 -22.71 4.68 9.04
C ALA A 108 -22.83 4.44 7.53
N GLY A 109 -24.04 4.59 6.99
CA GLY A 109 -24.33 4.33 5.57
C GLY A 109 -23.58 5.25 4.59
N ALA A 110 -23.06 6.38 5.06
CA ALA A 110 -22.23 7.30 4.26
C ALA A 110 -20.73 7.02 4.36
N THR A 111 -20.32 5.93 5.01
CA THR A 111 -18.91 5.51 5.07
C THR A 111 -18.52 4.78 3.79
N GLU A 112 -17.59 5.36 3.06
CA GLU A 112 -17.01 4.82 1.84
C GLU A 112 -15.64 4.17 2.12
N VAL A 113 -15.33 3.14 1.35
CA VAL A 113 -14.02 2.48 1.34
C VAL A 113 -13.44 2.62 -0.05
N LEU A 114 -12.24 3.18 -0.14
CA LEU A 114 -11.53 3.42 -1.38
C LEU A 114 -10.25 2.59 -1.42
N ILE A 115 -9.90 2.09 -2.60
CA ILE A 115 -8.62 1.44 -2.86
C ILE A 115 -7.79 2.37 -3.75
N ASP A 116 -6.60 2.74 -3.30
CA ASP A 116 -5.77 3.76 -3.96
C ASP A 116 -6.55 5.03 -4.28
N ASP A 117 -7.26 5.52 -3.27
CA ASP A 117 -8.13 6.70 -3.32
C ASP A 117 -9.26 6.66 -4.36
N ARG A 118 -9.49 5.50 -4.98
CA ARG A 118 -10.53 5.30 -6.00
C ARG A 118 -11.64 4.39 -5.47
N PRO A 119 -12.90 4.69 -5.82
CA PRO A 119 -14.00 3.77 -5.52
C PRO A 119 -13.82 2.49 -6.34
N VAL A 120 -14.00 1.34 -5.70
CA VAL A 120 -13.99 0.03 -6.36
C VAL A 120 -15.26 -0.74 -5.99
N PRO A 121 -15.76 -1.62 -6.87
CA PRO A 121 -16.90 -2.48 -6.56
C PRO A 121 -16.62 -3.33 -5.32
N TYR A 122 -17.64 -3.48 -4.46
CA TYR A 122 -17.60 -4.34 -3.27
C TYR A 122 -16.43 -4.03 -2.31
N ALA A 123 -16.01 -2.76 -2.22
CA ALA A 123 -14.91 -2.36 -1.36
C ALA A 123 -15.11 -2.76 0.11
N ARG A 124 -16.35 -2.68 0.60
CA ARG A 124 -16.69 -3.04 1.98
C ARG A 124 -16.88 -4.54 2.17
N GLU A 125 -17.47 -5.21 1.18
CA GLU A 125 -17.92 -6.60 1.27
C GLU A 125 -16.88 -7.63 0.85
N LEU A 126 -15.85 -7.20 0.09
CA LEU A 126 -14.82 -8.10 -0.43
C LEU A 126 -13.40 -7.70 -0.03
N TRP A 127 -12.98 -6.47 -0.35
CA TRP A 127 -11.59 -6.04 -0.13
C TRP A 127 -11.20 -6.05 1.34
N LEU A 128 -12.11 -5.50 2.13
CA LEU A 128 -12.00 -5.40 3.56
C LEU A 128 -11.87 -6.82 4.19
N PRO A 129 -12.72 -7.82 3.88
CA PRO A 129 -12.50 -9.24 4.23
C PRO A 129 -11.16 -9.83 3.83
N LEU A 130 -10.67 -9.51 2.64
CA LEU A 130 -9.36 -9.97 2.19
C LEU A 130 -8.23 -9.42 3.08
N VAL A 131 -8.34 -8.15 3.49
CA VAL A 131 -7.36 -7.51 4.38
C VAL A 131 -7.42 -8.10 5.79
N TRP A 132 -8.60 -8.48 6.29
CA TRP A 132 -8.71 -9.13 7.60
C TRP A 132 -8.02 -10.50 7.67
N PHE A 133 -7.81 -11.20 6.55
CA PHE A 133 -6.98 -12.41 6.54
C PHE A 133 -5.50 -12.14 6.86
N LEU A 134 -5.04 -10.89 6.74
CA LEU A 134 -3.69 -10.49 7.13
C LEU A 134 -3.55 -10.35 8.66
N LEU A 135 -4.66 -10.29 9.39
CA LEU A 135 -4.59 -10.20 10.85
C LEU A 135 -4.03 -11.51 11.42
N PRO A 136 -3.03 -11.44 12.31
CA PRO A 136 -2.54 -12.63 12.98
C PRO A 136 -3.70 -13.30 13.72
N ARG A 137 -3.86 -14.61 13.50
CA ARG A 137 -4.76 -15.43 14.31
C ARG A 137 -4.09 -15.58 15.68
N GLY A 138 -4.56 -14.79 16.65
CA GLY A 138 -4.25 -14.97 18.06
C GLY A 138 -4.92 -16.21 18.64
#